data_AF-A0A3Q3ABJ4-F1
#
_entry.id   AF-A0A3Q3ABJ4-F1
#
_cell.length_a   1.000
_cell.length_b   1.000
_cell.length_c   1.000
_cell.angle_alpha   90.00
_cell.angle_beta   90.00
_cell.angle_gamma   90.00
#
_symmetry.space_group_name_H-M   'P 1'
#
loop_
_entity.id
_entity.type
_entity.pdbx_description
1 polymer ?
#
loop_
_entity_poly.entity_id
_entity_poly.type
_entity_poly.pdbx_seq_one_letter_code
_entity_poly.pdbx_strand_id
1 'polypeptide(L)'
;MKMFFLLQSKDLGIRTVVMLDEQGEQLERIEEGLDQINSDMREAEKNLTDLGKCCGLCTCEKLKAFEESGAYKAVWGGASGQDGVVSNQPPSSRVVDEREQMIMSGGYIRRVTDDAREDEMEENLAHVGSIVGNLKSMALDIGNELESQNDQIDRIGDKANLNVSRIGAANQKANNLMKR
;
A
#
# COMPACT_ATOMS: atom_id res chain seq x y z
N MET A 1 -28.26 17.23 18.84
CA MET A 1 -27.88 15.79 18.81
C MET A 1 -27.31 15.33 17.47
N LYS A 2 -27.93 15.64 16.31
CA LYS A 2 -27.42 15.23 14.98
C LYS A 2 -26.07 15.86 14.59
N MET A 3 -25.87 17.15 14.88
CA MET A 3 -24.60 17.84 14.58
C MET A 3 -23.40 17.29 15.37
N PHE A 4 -23.62 16.89 16.62
CA PHE A 4 -22.60 16.29 17.47
C PHE A 4 -22.08 14.96 16.88
N PHE A 5 -22.97 14.11 16.35
CA PHE A 5 -22.58 12.85 15.74
C PHE A 5 -21.71 13.03 14.48
N LEU A 6 -22.00 14.06 13.67
CA LEU A 6 -21.20 14.38 12.49
C LEU A 6 -19.80 14.86 12.85
N LEU A 7 -19.67 15.69 13.88
CA LEU A 7 -18.35 16.11 14.38
C LEU A 7 -17.55 14.92 14.92
N GLN A 8 -18.19 14.05 15.71
CA GLN A 8 -17.57 12.82 16.19
C GLN A 8 -17.11 11.90 15.04
N SER A 9 -17.94 11.75 14.01
CA SER A 9 -17.59 10.96 12.82
C SER A 9 -16.39 11.54 12.09
N LYS A 10 -16.29 12.88 12.00
CA LYS A 10 -15.15 13.58 11.40
C LYS A 10 -13.87 13.29 12.18
N ASP A 11 -13.91 13.42 13.51
CA ASP A 11 -12.74 13.18 14.36
C ASP A 11 -12.27 11.72 14.29
N LEU A 12 -13.21 10.77 14.23
CA LEU A 12 -12.89 9.36 14.01
C LEU A 12 -12.27 9.12 12.62
N GLY A 13 -12.81 9.76 11.59
CA GLY A 13 -12.26 9.70 10.23
C GLY A 13 -10.82 10.18 10.16
N ILE A 14 -10.52 11.33 10.78
CA ILE A 14 -9.16 11.88 10.86
C ILE A 14 -8.20 10.90 11.53
N ARG A 15 -8.58 10.34 12.69
CA ARG A 15 -7.75 9.34 13.38
C ARG A 15 -7.51 8.11 12.51
N THR A 16 -8.50 7.68 11.74
CA THR A 16 -8.40 6.52 10.85
C THR A 16 -7.39 6.78 9.74
N VAL A 17 -7.45 7.94 9.09
CA VAL A 17 -6.49 8.33 8.04
C VAL A 17 -5.05 8.34 8.60
N VAL A 18 -4.84 8.93 9.77
CA VAL A 18 -3.51 8.97 10.41
C VAL A 18 -3.00 7.56 10.74
N MET A 19 -3.86 6.67 11.24
CA MET A 19 -3.47 5.29 11.52
C MET A 19 -3.14 4.50 10.24
N LEU A 20 -3.85 4.76 9.14
CA LEU A 20 -3.56 4.11 7.85
C LEU A 20 -2.22 4.58 7.30
N ASP A 21 -1.92 5.88 7.37
CA ASP A 21 -0.62 6.44 7.00
C ASP A 21 0.53 5.76 7.78
N GLU A 22 0.40 5.65 9.11
CA GLU A 22 1.40 4.96 9.93
C GLU A 22 1.52 3.45 9.59
N GLN A 23 0.41 2.80 9.24
CA GLN A 23 0.41 1.40 8.81
C GLN A 23 1.10 1.22 7.44
N GLY A 24 0.89 2.13 6.49
CA GLY A 24 1.55 2.10 5.19
C GLY A 24 3.08 2.15 5.34
N GLU A 25 3.56 3.08 6.17
CA GLU A 25 4.98 3.20 6.53
C GLU A 25 5.55 1.93 7.19
N GLN A 26 4.74 1.24 8.00
CA GLN A 26 5.14 -0.05 8.57
C GLN A 26 5.26 -1.15 7.51
N LEU A 27 4.32 -1.21 6.56
CA LEU A 27 4.35 -2.17 5.46
C LEU A 27 5.54 -1.93 4.54
N GLU A 28 5.89 -0.67 4.24
CA GLU A 28 7.08 -0.33 3.46
C GLU A 28 8.36 -0.85 4.11
N ARG A 29 8.54 -0.61 5.42
CA ARG A 29 9.70 -1.15 6.16
C ARG A 29 9.75 -2.69 6.16
N ILE A 30 8.60 -3.35 6.20
CA ILE A 30 8.54 -4.82 6.11
C ILE A 30 8.96 -5.28 4.71
N GLU A 31 8.45 -4.63 3.67
CA GLU A 31 8.78 -4.95 2.28
C GLU A 31 10.28 -4.77 2.00
N GLU A 32 10.86 -3.65 2.43
CA GLU A 32 12.31 -3.40 2.36
C GLU A 32 13.11 -4.47 3.12
N GLY A 33 12.66 -4.86 4.31
CA GLY A 33 13.28 -5.92 5.10
C GLY A 33 13.28 -7.27 4.38
N LEU A 34 12.21 -7.60 3.65
CA LEU A 34 12.14 -8.81 2.84
C LEU A 34 13.07 -8.76 1.63
N ASP A 35 13.27 -7.59 1.03
CA ASP A 35 14.23 -7.42 -0.06
C ASP A 35 15.68 -7.54 0.45
N GLN A 36 15.97 -7.02 1.64
CA GLN A 36 17.26 -7.21 2.30
C GLN A 36 17.52 -8.69 2.60
N ILE A 37 16.55 -9.40 3.19
CA ILE A 37 16.68 -10.85 3.46
C ILE A 37 16.98 -11.61 2.16
N ASN A 38 16.28 -11.27 1.07
CA ASN A 38 16.51 -11.92 -0.21
C ASN A 38 17.96 -11.68 -0.71
N SER A 39 18.47 -10.45 -0.57
CA SER A 39 19.86 -10.11 -0.88
C SER A 39 20.86 -10.88 -0.02
N ASP A 40 20.65 -10.91 1.30
CA ASP A 40 21.54 -11.61 2.24
C ASP A 40 21.57 -13.11 1.96
N MET A 41 20.43 -13.70 1.60
CA MET A 41 20.34 -15.10 1.24
C MET A 41 21.10 -15.45 -0.03
N ARG A 42 21.18 -14.54 -1.01
CA ARG A 42 22.05 -14.72 -2.19
C ARG A 42 23.51 -14.89 -1.80
N GLU A 43 23.98 -14.06 -0.88
CA GLU A 43 25.35 -14.12 -0.40
C GLU A 43 25.60 -15.37 0.46
N ALA A 44 24.69 -15.68 1.38
CA ALA A 44 24.78 -16.87 2.23
C ALA A 44 24.86 -18.16 1.38
N GLU A 45 24.03 -18.27 0.36
CA GLU A 45 24.02 -19.41 -0.55
C GLU A 45 25.30 -19.56 -1.37
N LYS A 46 25.88 -18.43 -1.81
CA LYS A 46 27.19 -18.40 -2.48
C LYS A 46 28.26 -18.94 -1.55
N ASN A 47 28.32 -18.42 -0.32
CA ASN A 47 29.30 -18.85 0.69
C ASN A 47 29.15 -20.34 1.05
N LEU A 48 27.91 -20.84 1.22
CA LEU A 48 27.65 -22.27 1.45
C LEU A 48 28.05 -23.14 0.25
N THR A 49 27.93 -22.63 -0.97
CA THR A 49 28.37 -23.33 -2.18
C THR A 49 29.88 -23.39 -2.26
N ASP A 50 30.56 -22.30 -1.94
CA ASP A 50 32.02 -22.25 -1.96
C ASP A 50 32.63 -23.13 -0.85
N LEU A 51 32.01 -23.17 0.33
CA LEU A 51 32.40 -24.11 1.40
C LEU A 51 32.24 -25.57 0.96
N GLY A 52 31.16 -25.89 0.23
CA GLY A 52 30.93 -27.23 -0.32
C GLY A 52 31.92 -27.65 -1.43
N LYS A 53 32.60 -26.70 -2.08
CA LYS A 53 33.62 -26.96 -3.11
C LYS A 53 35.00 -27.28 -2.54
N CYS A 54 35.23 -27.08 -1.24
CA CYS A 54 36.49 -27.47 -0.57
C CYS A 54 36.56 -28.99 -0.30
N CYS A 55 36.21 -29.80 -1.31
CA CYS A 55 36.40 -31.25 -1.34
C CYS A 55 36.55 -31.72 -2.80
N GLY A 56 37.76 -31.54 -3.33
CA GLY A 56 38.38 -32.48 -4.30
C GLY A 56 38.00 -32.40 -5.78
N LEU A 57 36.73 -32.46 -6.16
CA LEU A 57 36.31 -32.56 -7.57
C LEU A 57 34.77 -32.53 -7.63
N CYS A 58 34.14 -31.52 -8.26
CA CYS A 58 32.83 -31.58 -8.96
C CYS A 58 32.09 -30.23 -9.09
N THR A 59 31.24 -30.18 -10.12
CA THR A 59 30.62 -29.08 -10.88
C THR A 59 29.57 -28.22 -10.16
N CYS A 60 29.55 -26.94 -10.52
CA CYS A 60 28.71 -25.87 -9.94
C CYS A 60 27.45 -25.60 -10.78
N GLU A 61 26.27 -26.13 -10.42
CA GLU A 61 25.03 -25.83 -11.18
C GLU A 61 23.81 -25.43 -10.32
N LYS A 62 23.80 -25.67 -9.00
CA LYS A 62 22.54 -25.63 -8.24
C LYS A 62 22.06 -24.25 -7.74
N LEU A 63 22.89 -23.21 -7.72
CA LEU A 63 22.47 -21.88 -7.25
C LEU A 63 21.57 -21.14 -8.25
N LYS A 64 21.76 -21.36 -9.55
CA LYS A 64 20.96 -20.70 -10.58
C LYS A 64 19.50 -21.14 -10.60
N ALA A 65 19.22 -22.38 -10.19
CA ALA A 65 17.89 -22.98 -10.32
C ALA A 65 16.78 -22.28 -9.50
N PHE A 66 17.10 -21.70 -8.33
CA PHE A 66 16.10 -21.01 -7.51
C PHE A 66 15.71 -19.66 -8.13
N GLU A 67 16.70 -18.88 -8.56
CA GLU A 67 16.48 -17.56 -9.21
C GLU A 67 15.91 -17.69 -10.63
N GLU A 68 16.14 -18.82 -11.29
CA GLU A 68 15.52 -19.15 -12.57
C GLU A 68 14.06 -19.61 -12.43
N SER A 69 13.58 -19.88 -11.22
CA SER A 69 12.19 -20.27 -10.99
C SER A 69 11.22 -19.17 -11.40
N GLY A 70 10.11 -19.55 -12.04
CA GLY A 70 9.09 -18.60 -12.50
C GLY A 70 8.50 -17.77 -11.36
N ALA A 71 8.30 -18.38 -10.19
CA ALA A 71 7.79 -17.70 -8.99
C ALA A 71 8.78 -16.62 -8.49
N TYR A 72 10.08 -16.92 -8.44
CA TYR A 72 11.08 -15.93 -8.07
C TYR A 72 11.14 -14.74 -9.05
N LYS A 73 11.07 -15.03 -10.35
CA LYS A 73 11.06 -13.98 -11.38
C LYS A 73 9.78 -13.13 -11.36
N ALA A 74 8.64 -13.70 -10.98
CA ALA A 74 7.42 -12.94 -10.83
C ALA A 74 7.54 -11.89 -9.71
N VAL A 75 8.18 -12.25 -8.60
CA VAL A 75 8.28 -11.39 -7.40
C VAL A 75 9.45 -10.41 -7.47
N TRP A 76 10.65 -10.86 -7.90
CA TRP A 76 11.86 -10.03 -7.95
C TRP A 76 12.43 -9.80 -9.36
N GLY A 77 11.94 -10.52 -10.37
CA GLY A 77 12.41 -10.38 -11.76
C GLY A 77 11.72 -9.26 -12.54
N GLY A 78 10.66 -8.67 -12.00
CA GLY A 78 9.89 -7.59 -12.64
C GLY A 78 10.59 -6.22 -12.65
N ALA A 79 11.64 -6.02 -11.83
CA ALA A 79 12.34 -4.74 -11.73
C ALA A 79 13.17 -4.36 -12.99
N SER A 80 13.29 -5.26 -13.98
CA SER A 80 14.07 -5.03 -15.21
C SER A 80 13.22 -4.81 -16.47
N GLY A 81 11.89 -4.76 -16.36
CA GLY A 81 11.00 -4.78 -17.54
C GLY A 81 9.74 -3.92 -17.47
N GLN A 82 9.57 -3.08 -16.45
CA GLN A 82 8.49 -2.12 -16.40
C GLN A 82 9.04 -0.71 -16.62
N ASP A 83 9.44 -0.45 -17.87
CA ASP A 83 9.41 0.89 -18.47
C ASP A 83 7.93 1.27 -18.68
N GLY A 84 7.23 1.44 -17.57
CA GLY A 84 5.88 1.92 -17.47
C GLY A 84 5.94 3.14 -16.58
N VAL A 85 6.41 4.25 -17.16
CA VAL A 85 6.38 5.61 -16.60
C VAL A 85 5.31 5.74 -15.53
N VAL A 86 5.71 5.67 -14.25
CA VAL A 86 4.87 6.13 -13.15
C VAL A 86 4.87 7.65 -13.25
N SER A 87 3.96 8.18 -14.06
CA SER A 87 3.60 9.59 -14.02
C SER A 87 2.89 9.86 -12.69
N ASN A 88 3.65 9.99 -11.60
CA ASN A 88 3.21 10.70 -10.39
C ASN A 88 3.22 12.23 -10.60
N GLN A 89 3.10 12.68 -11.85
CA GLN A 89 2.82 14.08 -12.13
C GLN A 89 1.31 14.28 -11.95
N PRO A 90 0.86 15.16 -11.03
CA PRO A 90 -0.56 15.47 -10.93
C PRO A 90 -1.04 15.93 -12.31
N PRO A 91 -2.22 15.50 -12.78
CA PRO A 91 -2.76 16.04 -14.02
C PRO A 91 -3.03 17.53 -13.81
N SER A 92 -2.08 18.35 -14.25
CA SER A 92 -2.31 19.76 -14.49
C SER A 92 -3.32 19.86 -15.64
N SER A 93 -4.39 20.61 -15.38
CA SER A 93 -5.50 20.90 -16.29
C SER A 93 -6.55 19.80 -16.44
N ARG A 94 -7.40 19.65 -15.41
CA ARG A 94 -8.84 19.61 -15.71
C ARG A 94 -9.18 20.98 -16.27
N VAL A 95 -9.23 21.09 -17.59
CA VAL A 95 -10.19 21.98 -18.23
C VAL A 95 -11.55 21.58 -17.66
N VAL A 96 -12.02 22.40 -16.74
CA VAL A 96 -13.37 22.27 -16.20
C VAL A 96 -14.26 22.53 -17.41
N ASP A 97 -14.88 21.48 -17.94
CA ASP A 97 -15.98 21.65 -18.89
C ASP A 97 -17.02 22.50 -18.15
N GLU A 98 -17.25 23.70 -18.66
CA GLU A 98 -18.07 24.77 -18.09
C GLU A 98 -19.58 24.43 -18.14
N ARG A 99 -19.91 23.15 -18.09
CA ARG A 99 -21.23 22.61 -18.40
C ARG A 99 -21.81 21.66 -17.36
N GLU A 100 -21.11 21.43 -16.25
CA GLU A 100 -21.65 20.71 -15.07
C GLU A 100 -21.50 21.47 -13.74
N GLN A 101 -21.39 22.79 -13.78
CA GLN A 101 -21.69 23.64 -12.63
C GLN A 101 -23.09 24.25 -12.78
N MET A 102 -24.12 23.38 -12.84
CA MET A 102 -25.38 23.77 -12.22
C MET A 102 -25.18 23.69 -10.71
N ILE A 103 -24.52 24.71 -10.17
CA ILE A 103 -24.62 25.00 -8.74
C ILE A 103 -26.11 25.20 -8.52
N MET A 104 -26.75 24.26 -7.83
CA MET A 104 -28.11 24.42 -7.34
C MET A 104 -28.07 25.64 -6.41
N SER A 105 -28.25 26.83 -6.98
CA SER A 105 -28.46 28.11 -6.30
C SER A 105 -29.89 28.14 -5.75
N GLY A 106 -30.18 27.14 -4.92
CA GLY A 106 -31.37 27.08 -4.09
C GLY A 106 -30.87 26.68 -2.71
N GLY A 107 -31.18 27.49 -1.69
CA GLY A 107 -30.84 27.17 -0.31
C GLY A 107 -31.30 25.76 0.07
N TYR A 108 -30.63 25.18 1.05
CA TYR A 108 -30.96 23.85 1.59
C TYR A 108 -32.40 23.77 2.10
N ILE A 109 -33.01 24.91 2.48
CA ILE A 109 -34.42 25.00 2.85
C ILE A 109 -35.25 25.89 1.90
N ARG A 110 -36.53 25.52 1.75
CA ARG A 110 -37.54 26.40 1.16
C ARG A 110 -38.05 27.38 2.21
N ARG A 111 -37.77 28.67 2.03
CA ARG A 111 -38.23 29.76 2.91
C ARG A 111 -39.76 29.90 2.85
N VAL A 112 -40.40 30.03 4.02
CA VAL A 112 -41.86 30.21 4.15
C VAL A 112 -42.18 31.51 4.89
N THR A 113 -41.48 31.78 5.99
CA THR A 113 -41.69 32.95 6.84
C THR A 113 -40.60 34.01 6.72
N ASP A 114 -39.46 33.67 6.11
CA ASP A 114 -38.28 34.53 5.96
C ASP A 114 -37.83 35.11 7.31
N ASP A 115 -37.86 34.26 8.34
CA ASP A 115 -37.53 34.61 9.72
C ASP A 115 -36.10 34.17 10.08
N ALA A 116 -35.55 34.76 11.15
CA ALA A 116 -34.20 34.46 11.61
C ALA A 116 -33.98 32.97 11.95
N ARG A 117 -35.06 32.23 12.23
CA ARG A 117 -35.02 30.79 12.47
C ARG A 117 -34.75 30.01 11.18
N GLU A 118 -35.39 30.39 10.08
CA GLU A 118 -35.10 29.83 8.76
C GLU A 118 -33.65 30.14 8.34
N ASP A 119 -33.13 31.33 8.61
CA ASP A 119 -31.72 31.65 8.36
C ASP A 119 -30.75 30.77 9.18
N GLU A 120 -31.02 30.54 10.48
CA GLU A 120 -30.21 29.65 11.32
C GLU A 120 -30.27 28.18 10.82
N MET A 121 -31.42 27.74 10.32
CA MET A 121 -31.55 26.39 9.74
C MET A 121 -30.75 26.25 8.45
N GLU A 122 -30.74 27.27 7.59
CA GLU A 122 -29.93 27.29 6.36
C GLU A 122 -28.43 27.24 6.69
N GLU A 123 -27.97 28.05 7.66
CA GLU A 123 -26.57 28.05 8.12
C GLU A 123 -26.16 26.68 8.69
N ASN A 124 -26.99 26.10 9.56
CA ASN A 124 -26.74 24.79 10.14
C ASN A 124 -26.65 23.68 9.07
N LEU A 125 -27.51 23.72 8.06
CA LEU A 125 -27.48 22.75 6.95
C LEU A 125 -26.28 22.95 6.02
N ALA A 126 -25.87 24.20 5.78
CA ALA A 126 -24.64 24.49 5.06
C ALA A 126 -23.41 23.92 5.78
N HIS A 127 -23.34 24.07 7.11
CA HIS A 127 -22.27 23.48 7.91
C HIS A 127 -22.30 21.94 7.89
N VAL A 128 -23.49 21.33 7.99
CA VAL A 128 -23.66 19.88 7.82
C VAL A 128 -23.17 19.43 6.44
N GLY A 129 -23.52 20.15 5.37
CA GLY A 129 -23.08 19.86 4.00
C GLY A 129 -21.55 19.86 3.87
N SER A 130 -20.88 20.84 4.50
CA SER A 130 -19.42 20.90 4.56
C SER A 130 -18.80 19.70 5.28
N ILE A 131 -19.33 19.33 6.46
CA ILE A 131 -18.82 18.18 7.22
C ILE A 131 -19.03 16.88 6.43
N VAL A 132 -20.19 16.70 5.82
CA VAL A 132 -20.49 15.53 4.99
C VAL A 132 -19.57 15.48 3.76
N GLY A 133 -19.27 16.63 3.15
CA GLY A 133 -18.29 16.73 2.07
C GLY A 133 -16.90 16.25 2.50
N ASN A 134 -16.42 16.70 3.67
CA ASN A 134 -15.14 16.28 4.22
C ASN A 134 -15.12 14.77 4.56
N LEU A 135 -16.21 14.25 5.16
CA LEU A 135 -16.36 12.82 5.43
C LEU A 135 -16.31 11.99 4.14
N LYS A 136 -16.92 12.47 3.06
CA LYS A 136 -16.86 11.80 1.75
C LYS A 136 -15.43 11.78 1.21
N SER A 137 -14.70 12.89 1.29
CA SER A 137 -13.30 12.92 0.85
C SER A 137 -12.46 11.92 1.63
N MET A 138 -12.53 11.95 2.97
CA MET A 138 -11.79 11.00 3.80
C MET A 138 -12.18 9.55 3.52
N ALA A 139 -13.46 9.26 3.26
CA ALA A 139 -13.88 7.90 2.91
C ALA A 139 -13.28 7.41 1.58
N LEU A 140 -13.13 8.31 0.59
CA LEU A 140 -12.44 7.99 -0.66
C LEU A 140 -10.94 7.77 -0.43
N ASP A 141 -10.30 8.65 0.35
CA ASP A 141 -8.87 8.55 0.67
C ASP A 141 -8.55 7.26 1.42
N ILE A 142 -9.36 6.93 2.46
CA ILE A 142 -9.29 5.67 3.20
C ILE A 142 -9.47 4.47 2.27
N GLY A 143 -10.44 4.54 1.35
CA GLY A 143 -10.71 3.45 0.41
C GLY A 143 -9.51 3.15 -0.51
N ASN A 144 -8.93 4.20 -1.09
CA ASN A 144 -7.77 4.07 -1.97
C ASN A 144 -6.53 3.58 -1.21
N GLU A 145 -6.31 4.09 0.01
CA GLU A 145 -5.18 3.67 0.85
C GLU A 145 -5.28 2.19 1.23
N LEU A 146 -6.49 1.71 1.59
CA LEU A 146 -6.72 0.30 1.89
C LEU A 146 -6.47 -0.60 0.67
N GLU A 147 -6.88 -0.19 -0.53
CA GLU A 147 -6.62 -0.95 -1.76
C GLU A 147 -5.11 -1.04 -2.05
N SER A 148 -4.39 0.09 -1.94
CA SER A 148 -2.93 0.15 -2.08
C SER A 148 -2.20 -0.75 -1.07
N GLN A 149 -2.61 -0.68 0.20
CA GLN A 149 -2.03 -1.51 1.26
C GLN A 149 -2.35 -3.00 1.07
N ASN A 150 -3.54 -3.36 0.58
CA ASN A 150 -3.87 -4.75 0.27
C ASN A 150 -2.95 -5.31 -0.83
N ASP A 151 -2.75 -4.56 -1.91
CA ASP A 151 -1.83 -4.95 -2.98
C ASP A 151 -0.39 -5.09 -2.45
N GLN A 152 0.02 -4.22 -1.53
CA GLN A 152 1.33 -4.30 -0.88
C GLN A 152 1.46 -5.55 -0.01
N ILE A 153 0.44 -5.88 0.78
CA ILE A 153 0.41 -7.08 1.63
C ILE A 153 0.53 -8.35 0.78
N ASP A 154 -0.12 -8.41 -0.37
CA ASP A 154 -0.01 -9.56 -1.28
C ASP A 154 1.44 -9.73 -1.78
N ARG A 155 2.09 -8.64 -2.21
CA ARG A 155 3.51 -8.67 -2.60
C ARG A 155 4.42 -9.09 -1.45
N ILE A 156 4.19 -8.56 -0.24
CA ILE A 156 4.92 -8.94 0.98
C ILE A 156 4.74 -10.43 1.25
N GLY A 157 3.52 -10.96 1.12
CA GLY A 157 3.21 -12.38 1.30
C GLY A 157 4.01 -13.26 0.34
N ASP A 158 4.05 -12.90 -0.94
CA ASP A 158 4.82 -13.62 -1.95
C ASP A 158 6.34 -13.58 -1.67
N LYS A 159 6.88 -12.39 -1.36
CA LYS A 159 8.29 -12.22 -0.96
C LYS A 159 8.63 -13.06 0.27
N ALA A 160 7.77 -13.04 1.30
CA ALA A 160 7.97 -13.79 2.53
C ALA A 160 7.98 -15.30 2.30
N ASN A 161 7.02 -15.83 1.54
CA ASN A 161 6.93 -17.26 1.23
C ASN A 161 8.20 -17.77 0.52
N LEU A 162 8.68 -17.02 -0.47
CA LEU A 162 9.89 -17.37 -1.20
C LEU A 162 11.14 -17.26 -0.32
N ASN A 163 11.26 -16.22 0.50
CA ASN A 163 12.35 -16.08 1.46
C ASN A 163 12.38 -17.25 2.47
N VAL A 164 11.23 -17.66 3.02
CA VAL A 164 11.13 -18.82 3.91
C VAL A 164 11.60 -20.10 3.22
N SER A 165 11.14 -20.35 2.00
CA SER A 165 11.58 -21.52 1.21
C SER A 165 13.09 -21.49 0.96
N ARG A 166 13.64 -20.31 0.64
CA ARG A 166 15.07 -20.10 0.36
C ARG A 166 15.92 -20.37 1.60
N ILE A 167 15.56 -19.78 2.74
CA ILE A 167 16.21 -19.98 4.04
C ILE A 167 16.17 -21.45 4.43
N GLY A 168 15.02 -22.12 4.28
CA GLY A 168 14.87 -23.54 4.57
C GLY A 168 15.84 -24.42 3.78
N ALA A 169 15.95 -24.18 2.46
CA ALA A 169 16.87 -24.91 1.59
C ALA A 169 18.34 -24.65 1.94
N ALA A 170 18.72 -23.40 2.20
CA ALA A 170 20.06 -23.03 2.61
C ALA A 170 20.45 -23.65 3.96
N ASN A 171 19.53 -23.63 4.93
CA ASN A 171 19.74 -24.25 6.24
C ASN A 171 19.92 -25.76 6.14
N GLN A 172 19.14 -26.45 5.30
CA GLN A 172 19.32 -27.88 5.05
C GLN A 172 20.71 -28.17 4.46
N LYS A 173 21.17 -27.35 3.51
CA LYS A 173 22.50 -27.46 2.90
C LYS A 173 23.62 -27.24 3.92
N ALA A 174 23.51 -26.21 4.76
CA ALA A 174 24.47 -25.94 5.82
C ALA A 174 24.59 -27.12 6.80
N ASN A 175 23.45 -27.68 7.24
CA ASN A 175 23.43 -28.86 8.10
C ASN A 175 24.10 -30.09 7.47
N ASN A 176 23.94 -30.29 6.16
CA ASN A 176 24.60 -31.39 5.45
C ASN A 176 26.12 -31.20 5.37
N LEU A 177 26.60 -29.95 5.29
CA LEU A 177 28.04 -29.64 5.32
C LEU A 177 28.64 -29.84 6.71
N MET A 178 27.92 -29.53 7.78
CA MET A 178 28.39 -29.76 9.16
C MET A 178 28.45 -31.25 9.54
N LYS A 179 27.69 -32.10 8.87
CA LYS A 179 27.70 -33.56 9.10
C LYS A 179 28.79 -34.29 8.32
N ARG A 180 29.53 -33.60 7.46
CA ARG A 180 30.72 -34.15 6.78
C ARG A 180 31.95 -33.96 7.65
#